data_AF-A0A553SR33-F1
#
_entry.id   AF-A0A553SR33-F1
#
_cell.length_a   1.000
_cell.length_b   1.000
_cell.length_c   1.000
_cell.angle_alpha   90.00
_cell.angle_beta   90.00
_cell.angle_gamma   90.00
#
_symmetry.space_group_name_H-M   'P 1'
#
loop_
_entity.id
_entity.type
_entity.pdbx_description
1 polymer ?
#
loop_
_entity_poly.entity_id
_entity_poly.type
_entity_poly.pdbx_seq_one_letter_code
_entity_poly.pdbx_strand_id
1 'polypeptide(L)'
;MPHQRFQSANIKPRYTKGLISALGVNSAYPRIPWIAAWWSAAFPGFGHMFLGKYLQGFILIMWELVVNSQANLNKGIALSMLGRFEEAKIQINEDWFLLYMAVYVYSIWDSYRSAVEVAKSHVLAEVEDAPVTPSEVTFFDVVILDKKNPWVGAVWSILSPGLGQLYAGSTVVGTLVLAWWIYVAYKAEAVRMWLYSFLGDFNTVVEIVDWQWFLFMPSMYAFAIYQAYTAVIESNTLYDIEQMRYLRVRDENLSQQKTFATNKVQIIATFEHSPFVEIVIHEMAKIGVPQENIVAMPLENLKAPTHILDSLHSVDGRSLLDGAMLGGTIGMVLGSIYGFVLYLGPIIWGLLGLVGGFLLGLLIEIALNKGKLKLFAPKKSEVIIQVTCNDTLQEQLIKILKSRKAMGYLIVPQRIDI
;
A
#
# COMPACT_ATOMS: atom_id res chain seq x y z
N MET A 1 -19.29 13.26 9.24
CA MET A 1 -18.50 14.37 9.83
C MET A 1 -19.31 15.68 9.73
N PRO A 2 -19.12 16.68 10.60
CA PRO A 2 -20.03 17.83 10.68
C PRO A 2 -20.00 18.69 9.41
N HIS A 3 -21.19 19.12 9.00
CA HIS A 3 -21.49 19.90 7.81
C HIS A 3 -20.84 21.29 7.79
N GLN A 4 -19.57 21.39 7.37
CA GLN A 4 -19.02 22.65 6.88
C GLN A 4 -18.82 22.57 5.38
N ARG A 5 -19.67 23.33 4.67
CA ARG A 5 -19.57 23.59 3.23
C ARG A 5 -18.30 24.39 2.96
N PHE A 6 -17.31 23.78 2.33
CA PHE A 6 -16.25 24.53 1.65
C PHE A 6 -16.58 24.68 0.17
N GLN A 7 -16.48 25.93 -0.29
CA GLN A 7 -16.97 26.41 -1.57
C GLN A 7 -15.99 26.12 -2.71
N SER A 8 -16.56 25.69 -3.84
CA SER A 8 -16.03 25.78 -5.22
C SER A 8 -14.74 25.01 -5.55
N ALA A 9 -14.77 24.31 -6.68
CA ALA A 9 -13.60 23.72 -7.34
C ALA A 9 -12.48 24.74 -7.67
N ASN A 10 -12.70 26.05 -7.48
CA ASN A 10 -11.76 27.13 -7.77
C ASN A 10 -10.83 27.50 -6.61
N ILE A 11 -11.04 27.02 -5.38
CA ILE A 11 -10.14 27.30 -4.26
C ILE A 11 -9.14 26.15 -4.16
N LYS A 12 -7.86 26.45 -4.42
CA LYS A 12 -6.77 25.47 -4.22
C LYS A 12 -6.74 25.08 -2.73
N PRO A 13 -6.86 23.78 -2.38
CA PRO A 13 -6.82 23.34 -0.99
C PRO A 13 -5.49 23.72 -0.36
N ARG A 14 -5.49 24.00 0.94
CA ARG A 14 -4.26 24.29 1.68
C ARG A 14 -3.47 23.00 1.91
N TYR A 15 -4.16 21.89 2.10
CA TYR A 15 -3.57 20.56 2.29
C TYR A 15 -3.95 19.62 1.15
N THR A 16 -2.96 19.16 0.38
CA THR A 16 -3.17 18.21 -0.72
C THR A 16 -3.37 16.80 -0.17
N LYS A 17 -4.39 16.09 -0.68
CA LYS A 17 -4.66 14.69 -0.30
C LYS A 17 -3.76 13.70 -1.05
N GLY A 18 -3.64 13.87 -2.36
CA GLY A 18 -2.79 13.07 -3.22
C GLY A 18 -2.55 13.75 -4.56
N LEU A 19 -1.53 13.29 -5.27
CA LEU A 19 -1.16 13.77 -6.58
C LEU A 19 -0.86 12.58 -7.47
N ILE A 20 -1.43 12.63 -8.67
CA ILE A 20 -1.03 11.79 -9.80
C ILE A 20 -0.08 12.62 -10.66
N SER A 21 0.93 11.98 -11.22
CA SER A 21 1.88 12.58 -12.16
C SER A 21 2.47 11.50 -13.06
N ALA A 22 3.20 11.89 -14.09
CA ALA A 22 3.99 10.95 -14.92
C ALA A 22 5.05 10.16 -14.11
N LEU A 23 5.37 10.58 -12.89
CA LEU A 23 6.32 9.89 -12.01
C LEU A 23 5.63 8.85 -11.10
N GLY A 24 4.31 8.77 -11.16
CA GLY A 24 3.46 7.86 -10.41
C GLY A 24 2.50 8.58 -9.46
N VAL A 25 1.84 7.77 -8.63
CA VAL A 25 0.86 8.19 -7.63
C VAL A 25 1.54 8.32 -6.26
N ASN A 26 1.23 9.40 -5.54
CA ASN A 26 1.65 9.60 -4.16
C ASN A 26 0.57 10.32 -3.35
N SER A 27 0.41 9.98 -2.08
CA SER A 27 -0.60 10.60 -1.23
C SER A 27 -0.13 10.83 0.20
N ALA A 28 -0.79 11.76 0.89
CA ALA A 28 -0.60 11.98 2.31
C ALA A 28 -1.36 10.90 3.09
N TYR A 29 -0.99 9.63 2.96
CA TYR A 29 -1.66 8.53 3.63
C TYR A 29 -1.14 8.35 5.08
N PRO A 30 -2.00 8.19 6.09
CA PRO A 30 -1.58 8.05 7.47
C PRO A 30 -0.96 6.67 7.70
N ARG A 31 0.27 6.64 8.23
CA ARG A 31 0.96 5.41 8.60
C ARG A 31 1.26 5.42 10.10
N ILE A 32 1.33 4.25 10.72
CA ILE A 32 1.69 4.17 12.14
C ILE A 32 3.15 4.62 12.32
N PRO A 33 3.43 5.60 13.20
CA PRO A 33 4.77 6.17 13.34
C PRO A 33 5.88 5.20 13.71
N TRP A 34 5.60 4.21 14.58
CA TRP A 34 6.62 3.24 14.98
C TRP A 34 7.00 2.27 13.86
N ILE A 35 6.11 2.03 12.90
CA ILE A 35 6.41 1.19 11.72
C ILE A 35 7.38 1.93 10.80
N ALA A 36 7.14 3.22 10.57
CA ALA A 36 8.05 4.05 9.79
C ALA A 36 9.44 4.07 10.45
N ALA A 37 9.49 4.23 11.78
CA ALA A 37 10.72 4.18 12.56
C ALA A 37 11.43 2.83 12.44
N TRP A 38 10.68 1.72 12.52
CA TRP A 38 11.22 0.36 12.33
C TRP A 38 11.87 0.19 10.96
N TRP A 39 11.20 0.63 9.90
CA TRP A 39 11.76 0.49 8.55
C TRP A 39 13.03 1.32 8.37
N SER A 40 13.10 2.53 8.94
CA SER A 40 14.36 3.28 8.99
C SER A 40 15.46 2.60 9.83
N ALA A 41 15.08 1.88 10.90
CA ALA A 41 16.04 1.10 11.70
C ALA A 41 16.54 -0.14 10.95
N ALA A 42 15.68 -0.78 10.16
CA ALA A 42 16.06 -1.94 9.34
C ALA A 42 16.95 -1.53 8.15
N PHE A 43 16.73 -0.34 7.60
CA PHE A 43 17.53 0.24 6.51
C PHE A 43 17.24 1.75 6.42
N PRO A 44 18.20 2.64 6.73
CA PRO A 44 18.02 4.08 6.59
C PRO A 44 17.47 4.49 5.23
N GLY A 45 16.35 5.23 5.27
CA GLY A 45 15.61 5.69 4.08
C GLY A 45 14.34 4.90 3.78
N PHE A 46 14.19 3.67 4.27
CA PHE A 46 12.96 2.90 4.08
C PHE A 46 11.76 3.50 4.81
N GLY A 47 11.96 4.04 6.03
CA GLY A 47 10.88 4.75 6.74
C GLY A 47 10.38 5.97 5.97
N HIS A 48 11.26 6.74 5.33
CA HIS A 48 10.90 7.87 4.49
C HIS A 48 10.19 7.43 3.20
N MET A 49 10.68 6.37 2.56
CA MET A 49 10.07 5.80 1.37
C MET A 49 8.67 5.24 1.65
N PHE A 50 8.48 4.62 2.82
CA PHE A 50 7.19 4.14 3.30
C PHE A 50 6.16 5.27 3.52
N LEU A 51 6.63 6.48 3.80
CA LEU A 51 5.79 7.67 4.01
C LEU A 51 5.53 8.49 2.74
N GLY A 52 5.91 7.98 1.57
CA GLY A 52 5.79 8.74 0.32
C GLY A 52 6.85 9.84 0.16
N LYS A 53 7.84 9.94 1.08
CA LYS A 53 8.94 10.91 1.02
C LYS A 53 10.11 10.37 0.20
N TYR A 54 9.85 10.05 -1.07
CA TYR A 54 10.75 9.28 -1.92
C TYR A 54 12.13 9.89 -2.11
N LEU A 55 12.24 11.21 -2.29
CA LEU A 55 13.54 11.87 -2.46
C LEU A 55 14.43 11.70 -1.23
N GLN A 56 13.87 11.93 -0.03
CA GLN A 56 14.60 11.75 1.23
C GLN A 56 14.97 10.29 1.46
N GLY A 57 14.02 9.37 1.20
CA GLY A 57 14.28 7.94 1.29
C GLY A 57 15.40 7.49 0.37
N PHE A 58 15.41 7.95 -0.89
CA PHE A 58 16.45 7.63 -1.85
C PHE A 58 17.83 8.14 -1.44
N ILE A 59 17.91 9.40 -0.96
CA ILE A 59 19.17 9.97 -0.46
C ILE A 59 19.73 9.12 0.69
N LEU A 60 18.87 8.74 1.64
CA LEU A 60 19.27 7.93 2.79
C LEU A 60 19.63 6.48 2.40
N ILE A 61 18.96 5.88 1.41
CA ILE A 61 19.32 4.55 0.89
C ILE A 61 20.70 4.57 0.24
N MET A 62 21.00 5.59 -0.57
CA MET A 62 22.34 5.73 -1.16
C MET A 62 23.39 5.93 -0.08
N TRP A 63 23.09 6.79 0.89
CA TRP A 63 23.97 7.01 2.04
C TRP A 63 24.21 5.73 2.83
N GLU A 64 23.17 4.92 3.07
CA GLU A 64 23.26 3.63 3.75
C GLU A 64 24.22 2.69 3.01
N LEU A 65 24.01 2.49 1.71
CA LEU A 65 24.85 1.60 0.91
C LEU A 65 26.32 2.03 0.91
N VAL A 66 26.59 3.34 0.87
CA VAL A 66 27.96 3.87 0.87
C VAL A 66 28.59 3.76 2.25
N VAL A 67 27.98 4.33 3.29
CA VAL A 67 28.60 4.43 4.63
C VAL A 67 28.66 3.08 5.30
N ASN A 68 27.62 2.24 5.21
CA ASN A 68 27.65 0.89 5.77
C ASN A 68 28.75 0.03 5.10
N SER A 69 28.91 0.14 3.77
CA SER A 69 29.96 -0.60 3.05
C SER A 69 31.37 -0.11 3.39
N GLN A 70 31.58 1.19 3.57
CA GLN A 70 32.88 1.73 4.01
C GLN A 70 33.19 1.39 5.47
N ALA A 71 32.15 1.27 6.31
CA ALA A 71 32.27 0.86 7.70
C ALA A 71 32.46 -0.66 7.89
N ASN A 72 32.20 -1.49 6.86
CA ASN A 72 32.00 -2.95 6.98
C ASN A 72 30.97 -3.31 8.07
N LEU A 73 29.92 -2.48 8.21
CA LEU A 73 29.01 -2.58 9.34
C LEU A 73 28.22 -3.89 9.34
N ASN A 74 27.63 -4.28 8.21
CA ASN A 74 26.89 -5.55 8.12
C ASN A 74 27.76 -6.76 8.48
N LYS A 75 29.00 -6.81 7.97
CA LYS A 75 29.94 -7.88 8.31
C LYS A 75 30.30 -7.86 9.79
N GLY A 76 30.52 -6.68 10.36
CA GLY A 76 30.77 -6.49 11.79
C GLY A 76 29.61 -6.98 12.66
N ILE A 77 28.36 -6.68 12.27
CA ILE A 77 27.15 -7.19 12.93
C ILE A 77 27.11 -8.72 12.87
N ALA A 78 27.28 -9.32 11.69
CA ALA A 78 27.23 -10.77 11.56
C ALA A 78 28.31 -11.48 12.38
N LEU A 79 29.56 -11.00 12.34
CA LEU A 79 30.64 -11.54 13.16
C LEU A 79 30.34 -11.42 14.66
N SER A 80 29.80 -10.29 15.10
CA SER A 80 29.40 -10.07 16.50
C SER A 80 28.29 -11.04 16.93
N MET A 81 27.29 -11.28 16.08
CA MET A 81 26.19 -12.21 16.37
C MET A 81 26.62 -13.68 16.36
N LEU A 82 27.69 -14.01 15.66
CA LEU A 82 28.34 -15.32 15.69
C LEU A 82 29.33 -15.48 16.85
N GLY A 83 29.49 -14.46 17.71
CA GLY A 83 30.43 -14.46 18.84
C GLY A 83 31.90 -14.21 18.46
N ARG A 84 32.18 -13.82 17.21
CA ARG A 84 33.52 -13.55 16.67
C ARG A 84 33.91 -12.08 16.88
N PHE A 85 33.90 -11.64 18.14
CA PHE A 85 34.03 -10.21 18.49
C PHE A 85 35.37 -9.59 18.08
N GLU A 86 36.48 -10.31 18.22
CA GLU A 86 37.80 -9.79 17.83
C GLU A 86 37.90 -9.56 16.33
N GLU A 87 37.33 -10.46 15.53
CA GLU A 87 37.26 -10.29 14.08
C GLU A 87 36.33 -9.14 13.69
N ALA A 88 35.20 -8.97 14.40
CA ALA A 88 34.30 -7.85 14.17
C ALA A 88 35.03 -6.50 14.39
N LYS A 89 35.79 -6.36 15.48
CA LYS A 89 36.58 -5.15 15.77
C LYS A 89 37.61 -4.85 14.69
N ILE A 90 38.30 -5.87 14.18
CA ILE A 90 39.32 -5.71 13.14
C ILE A 90 38.70 -5.28 11.79
N GLN A 91 37.50 -5.76 11.48
CA GLN A 91 36.86 -5.52 10.20
C GLN A 91 36.15 -4.16 10.13
N ILE A 92 35.59 -3.68 11.24
CA ILE A 92 34.87 -2.42 11.30
C ILE A 92 35.84 -1.25 11.11
N ASN A 93 35.50 -0.34 10.21
CA ASN A 93 36.17 0.95 10.15
C ASN A 93 35.48 1.93 11.13
N GLU A 94 36.21 2.31 12.18
CA GLU A 94 35.68 3.12 13.29
C GLU A 94 35.21 4.52 12.83
N ASP A 95 35.94 5.18 11.92
CA ASP A 95 35.60 6.54 11.46
C ASP A 95 34.25 6.55 10.73
N TRP A 96 34.07 5.61 9.79
CA TRP A 96 32.81 5.47 9.06
C TRP A 96 31.68 4.97 9.97
N PHE A 97 31.99 4.10 10.94
CA PHE A 97 31.02 3.64 11.93
C PHE A 97 30.51 4.77 12.84
N LEU A 98 31.40 5.64 13.32
CA LEU A 98 31.02 6.79 14.13
C LEU A 98 30.14 7.78 13.34
N LEU A 99 30.46 8.01 12.06
CA LEU A 99 29.62 8.78 11.15
C LEU A 99 28.23 8.14 10.97
N TYR A 100 28.19 6.81 10.88
CA TYR A 100 26.96 6.05 10.67
C TYR A 100 25.93 6.30 11.78
N MET A 101 26.37 6.24 13.05
CA MET A 101 25.48 6.31 14.21
C MET A 101 24.58 7.55 14.22
N ALA A 102 25.12 8.72 13.87
CA ALA A 102 24.36 9.97 13.93
C ALA A 102 23.20 9.98 12.91
N VAL A 103 23.49 9.61 11.66
CA VAL A 103 22.47 9.57 10.60
C VAL A 103 21.49 8.42 10.80
N TYR A 104 21.95 7.29 11.34
CA TYR A 104 21.10 6.17 11.71
C TYR A 104 20.00 6.60 12.70
N VAL A 105 20.39 7.21 13.83
CA VAL A 105 19.43 7.71 14.85
C VAL A 105 18.53 8.81 14.27
N TYR A 106 19.08 9.72 13.48
CA TYR A 106 18.30 10.75 12.80
C TYR A 106 17.23 10.16 11.87
N SER A 107 17.58 9.15 11.08
CA SER A 107 16.65 8.54 10.11
C SER A 107 15.45 7.88 10.79
N ILE A 108 15.67 7.26 11.96
CA ILE A 108 14.62 6.63 12.78
C ILE A 108 13.72 7.72 13.39
N TRP A 109 14.32 8.73 14.01
CA TRP A 109 13.57 9.82 14.64
C TRP A 109 12.76 10.64 13.63
N ASP A 110 13.37 11.01 12.50
CA ASP A 110 12.73 11.87 11.49
C ASP A 110 11.61 11.13 10.76
N SER A 111 11.76 9.83 10.48
CA SER A 111 10.67 9.03 9.89
C SER A 111 9.48 8.91 10.86
N TYR A 112 9.72 8.68 12.16
CA TYR A 112 8.66 8.70 13.17
C TYR A 112 7.92 10.04 13.19
N ARG A 113 8.66 11.15 13.33
CA ARG A 113 8.09 12.50 13.37
C ARG A 113 7.32 12.81 12.08
N SER A 114 7.89 12.44 10.93
CA SER A 114 7.28 12.63 9.61
C SER A 114 5.96 11.91 9.47
N ALA A 115 5.84 10.68 9.98
CA ALA A 115 4.59 9.92 9.97
C ALA A 115 3.47 10.67 10.72
N VAL A 116 3.80 11.27 11.87
CA VAL A 116 2.87 12.08 12.66
C VAL A 116 2.41 13.32 11.89
N GLU A 117 3.33 14.01 11.20
CA GLU A 117 2.99 15.20 10.43
C GLU A 117 2.15 14.87 9.18
N VAL A 118 2.45 13.76 8.48
CA VAL A 118 1.64 13.28 7.35
C VAL A 118 0.23 12.94 7.81
N ALA A 119 0.07 12.28 8.96
CA ALA A 119 -1.25 11.97 9.52
C ALA A 119 -2.07 13.23 9.83
N LYS A 120 -1.46 14.29 10.38
CA LYS A 120 -2.12 15.58 10.59
C LYS A 120 -2.57 16.20 9.26
N SER A 121 -1.69 16.21 8.26
CA SER A 121 -2.01 16.72 6.92
C SER A 121 -3.15 15.96 6.26
N HIS A 122 -3.20 14.64 6.45
CA HIS A 122 -4.28 13.80 5.93
C HIS A 122 -5.64 14.22 6.49
N VAL A 123 -5.74 14.37 7.81
CA VAL A 123 -6.98 14.79 8.48
C VAL A 123 -7.43 16.17 8.01
N LEU A 124 -6.49 17.11 7.88
CA LEU A 124 -6.80 18.46 7.40
C LEU A 124 -7.28 18.44 5.93
N ALA A 125 -6.69 17.61 5.07
CA ALA A 125 -7.15 17.44 3.70
C ALA A 125 -8.54 16.78 3.60
N GLU A 126 -8.95 15.96 4.57
CA GLU A 126 -10.33 15.45 4.66
C GLU A 126 -11.32 16.52 5.06
N VAL A 127 -10.96 17.37 6.02
CA VAL A 127 -11.80 18.48 6.46
C VAL A 127 -12.02 19.49 5.33
N GLU A 128 -11.00 19.72 4.50
CA GLU A 128 -11.10 20.60 3.32
C GLU A 128 -11.76 19.93 2.11
N ASP A 129 -12.11 18.64 2.18
CA ASP A 129 -12.57 17.83 1.04
C ASP A 129 -11.70 18.05 -0.21
N ALA A 130 -10.38 17.91 -0.03
CA ALA A 130 -9.41 18.25 -1.05
C ALA A 130 -9.56 17.35 -2.29
N PRO A 131 -9.60 17.92 -3.52
CA PRO A 131 -9.71 17.15 -4.76
C PRO A 131 -8.51 16.23 -4.98
N VAL A 132 -8.80 15.06 -5.57
CA VAL A 132 -7.83 14.15 -6.16
C VAL A 132 -8.18 13.99 -7.63
N THR A 133 -7.19 14.01 -8.52
CA THR A 133 -7.40 13.78 -9.95
C THR A 133 -7.48 12.27 -10.22
N PRO A 134 -8.46 11.78 -11.01
CA PRO A 134 -8.62 10.33 -11.25
C PRO A 134 -7.61 9.78 -12.27
N SER A 135 -7.10 10.63 -13.17
CA SER A 135 -6.12 10.23 -14.17
C SER A 135 -5.33 11.42 -14.66
N GLU A 136 -4.10 11.17 -15.11
CA GLU A 136 -3.28 12.11 -15.84
C GLU A 136 -2.66 11.43 -17.06
N VAL A 137 -2.76 12.09 -18.21
CA VAL A 137 -2.19 11.62 -19.47
C VAL A 137 -1.13 12.61 -19.88
N THR A 138 0.11 12.14 -19.97
CA THR A 138 1.26 12.92 -20.43
C THR A 138 1.90 12.26 -21.64
N PHE A 139 2.89 12.91 -22.26
CA PHE A 139 3.67 12.29 -23.34
C PHE A 139 4.43 11.03 -22.88
N PHE A 140 4.84 10.99 -21.62
CA PHE A 140 5.68 9.92 -21.07
C PHE A 140 4.90 8.78 -20.46
N ASP A 141 3.70 9.03 -19.93
CA ASP A 141 2.94 8.03 -19.18
C ASP A 141 1.42 8.29 -19.18
N VAL A 142 0.65 7.21 -19.00
CA VAL A 142 -0.80 7.19 -18.81
C VAL A 142 -1.08 6.65 -17.41
N VAL A 143 -1.30 7.55 -16.47
CA VAL A 143 -1.52 7.18 -15.07
C VAL A 143 -2.99 7.31 -14.73
N ILE A 144 -3.61 6.19 -14.38
CA ILE A 144 -5.02 6.11 -14.01
C ILE A 144 -5.08 5.54 -12.60
N LEU A 145 -5.88 6.17 -11.74
CA LEU A 145 -6.19 5.64 -10.43
C LEU A 145 -7.15 4.47 -10.59
N ASP A 146 -6.69 3.27 -10.26
CA ASP A 146 -7.44 2.03 -10.45
C ASP A 146 -7.35 1.12 -9.22
N LYS A 147 -8.40 0.30 -9.05
CA LYS A 147 -8.46 -0.71 -7.99
C LYS A 147 -7.61 -1.93 -8.36
N LYS A 148 -6.64 -2.25 -7.52
CA LYS A 148 -5.67 -3.34 -7.68
C LYS A 148 -5.71 -4.31 -6.52
N ASN A 149 -5.17 -5.52 -6.70
CA ASN A 149 -5.10 -6.52 -5.62
C ASN A 149 -3.75 -6.38 -4.87
N PRO A 150 -3.74 -6.06 -3.56
CA PRO A 150 -2.50 -5.89 -2.79
C PRO A 150 -1.58 -7.11 -2.79
N TRP A 151 -2.15 -8.32 -2.78
CA TRP A 151 -1.37 -9.56 -2.79
C TRP A 151 -0.64 -9.78 -4.10
N VAL A 152 -1.19 -9.31 -5.22
CA VAL A 152 -0.49 -9.36 -6.51
C VAL A 152 0.74 -8.46 -6.47
N GLY A 153 0.64 -7.28 -5.86
CA GLY A 153 1.80 -6.40 -5.63
C GLY A 153 2.87 -7.07 -4.76
N ALA A 154 2.48 -7.70 -3.66
CA ALA A 154 3.39 -8.45 -2.80
C ALA A 154 4.11 -9.59 -3.54
N VAL A 155 3.38 -10.40 -4.31
CA VAL A 155 3.94 -11.52 -5.09
C VAL A 155 4.96 -11.04 -6.11
N TRP A 156 4.70 -9.93 -6.81
CA TRP A 156 5.68 -9.38 -7.74
C TRP A 156 6.96 -8.92 -7.04
N SER A 157 6.86 -8.35 -5.84
CA SER A 157 8.04 -8.00 -5.03
C SER A 157 8.78 -9.19 -4.44
N ILE A 158 8.11 -10.33 -4.22
CA ILE A 158 8.78 -11.61 -3.87
C ILE A 158 9.65 -12.06 -5.05
N LEU A 159 9.12 -12.02 -6.28
CA LEU A 159 9.88 -12.45 -7.45
C LEU A 159 11.04 -11.52 -7.77
N SER A 160 10.81 -10.21 -7.70
CA SER A 160 11.84 -9.20 -7.87
C SER A 160 11.42 -7.89 -7.18
N PRO A 161 12.08 -7.49 -6.09
CA PRO A 161 11.91 -6.18 -5.49
C PRO A 161 11.88 -5.05 -6.53
N GLY A 162 10.87 -4.19 -6.44
CA GLY A 162 10.62 -3.10 -7.40
C GLY A 162 9.43 -3.37 -8.32
N LEU A 163 9.17 -4.61 -8.73
CA LEU A 163 8.04 -4.93 -9.63
C LEU A 163 6.69 -4.69 -8.97
N GLY A 164 6.54 -5.01 -7.68
CA GLY A 164 5.31 -4.76 -6.93
C GLY A 164 4.98 -3.27 -6.81
N GLN A 165 6.00 -2.42 -6.70
CA GLN A 165 5.87 -0.97 -6.66
C GLN A 165 5.46 -0.38 -8.01
N LEU A 166 5.99 -0.91 -9.11
CA LEU A 166 5.54 -0.56 -10.46
C LEU A 166 4.06 -0.94 -10.64
N TYR A 167 3.66 -2.13 -10.18
CA TYR A 167 2.26 -2.54 -10.17
C TYR A 167 1.38 -1.59 -9.35
N ALA A 168 1.85 -1.11 -8.20
CA ALA A 168 1.12 -0.15 -7.36
C ALA A 168 0.93 1.24 -8.03
N GLY A 169 1.66 1.55 -9.10
CA GLY A 169 1.62 2.86 -9.77
C GLY A 169 2.66 3.86 -9.23
N SER A 170 3.65 3.39 -8.46
CA SER A 170 4.76 4.22 -7.98
C SER A 170 6.01 4.01 -8.86
N THR A 171 5.96 4.51 -10.10
CA THR A 171 6.96 4.25 -11.15
C THR A 171 8.39 4.57 -10.70
N VAL A 172 8.62 5.76 -10.12
CA VAL A 172 9.95 6.17 -9.65
C VAL A 172 10.46 5.22 -8.56
N VAL A 173 9.62 4.90 -7.58
CA VAL A 173 9.99 4.03 -6.46
C VAL A 173 10.33 2.63 -6.95
N GLY A 174 9.47 2.05 -7.78
CA GLY A 174 9.69 0.70 -8.30
C GLY A 174 10.94 0.60 -9.14
N THR A 175 11.22 1.60 -9.97
CA THR A 175 12.45 1.65 -10.79
C THR A 175 13.70 1.74 -9.90
N LEU A 176 13.69 2.58 -8.87
CA LEU A 176 14.84 2.75 -7.99
C LEU A 176 15.07 1.52 -7.10
N VAL A 177 14.02 0.95 -6.52
CA VAL A 177 14.11 -0.28 -5.73
C VAL A 177 14.63 -1.43 -6.59
N LEU A 178 14.14 -1.56 -7.83
CA LEU A 178 14.62 -2.58 -8.77
C LEU A 178 16.11 -2.38 -9.11
N ALA A 179 16.52 -1.16 -9.43
CA ALA A 179 17.91 -0.85 -9.78
C ALA A 179 18.87 -1.18 -8.62
N TRP A 180 18.52 -0.76 -7.40
CA TRP A 180 19.35 -1.05 -6.22
C TRP A 180 19.33 -2.54 -5.85
N TRP A 181 18.19 -3.20 -5.98
CA TRP A 181 18.10 -4.65 -5.78
C TRP A 181 19.05 -5.39 -6.73
N ILE A 182 19.04 -5.06 -8.02
CA ILE A 182 19.95 -5.65 -9.02
C ILE A 182 21.41 -5.38 -8.62
N TYR A 183 21.74 -4.15 -8.24
CA TYR A 183 23.09 -3.78 -7.84
C TYR A 183 23.58 -4.57 -6.62
N VAL A 184 22.77 -4.64 -5.55
CA VAL A 184 23.11 -5.38 -4.33
C VAL A 184 23.18 -6.87 -4.60
N ALA A 185 22.23 -7.43 -5.37
CA ALA A 185 22.23 -8.84 -5.75
C ALA A 185 23.49 -9.21 -6.54
N TYR A 186 23.95 -8.33 -7.44
CA TYR A 186 25.21 -8.50 -8.16
C TYR A 186 26.41 -8.47 -7.20
N LYS A 187 26.51 -7.45 -6.34
CA LYS A 187 27.62 -7.30 -5.39
C LYS A 187 27.69 -8.44 -4.36
N ALA A 188 26.54 -9.02 -4.00
CA ALA A 188 26.44 -10.13 -3.08
C ALA A 188 26.61 -11.51 -3.73
N GLU A 189 26.75 -11.58 -5.05
CA GLU A 189 26.74 -12.83 -5.82
C GLU A 189 25.46 -13.67 -5.66
N ALA A 190 24.35 -12.99 -5.35
CA ALA A 190 23.10 -13.60 -4.93
C ALA A 190 22.53 -14.60 -5.94
N VAL A 191 22.61 -14.29 -7.24
CA VAL A 191 22.11 -15.16 -8.31
C VAL A 191 22.90 -16.48 -8.37
N ARG A 192 24.22 -16.41 -8.22
CA ARG A 192 25.09 -17.60 -8.18
C ARG A 192 24.82 -18.43 -6.93
N MET A 193 24.66 -17.77 -5.79
CA MET A 193 24.30 -18.45 -4.54
C MET A 193 22.98 -19.21 -4.64
N TRP A 194 21.97 -18.61 -5.28
CA TRP A 194 20.69 -19.27 -5.54
C TRP A 194 20.86 -20.52 -6.38
N LEU A 195 21.63 -20.44 -7.47
CA LEU A 195 21.93 -21.58 -8.32
C LEU A 195 22.59 -22.72 -7.54
N TYR A 196 23.67 -22.45 -6.80
CA TYR A 196 24.36 -23.48 -6.02
C TYR A 196 23.50 -24.03 -4.87
N SER A 197 22.68 -23.19 -4.25
CA SER A 197 21.71 -23.64 -3.23
C SER A 197 20.69 -24.61 -3.82
N PHE A 198 20.23 -24.41 -5.07
CA PHE A 198 19.34 -25.35 -5.76
C PHE A 198 20.03 -26.64 -6.17
N LEU A 199 21.32 -26.59 -6.49
CA LEU A 199 22.13 -27.78 -6.77
C LEU A 199 22.50 -28.56 -5.50
N GLY A 200 22.24 -28.00 -4.32
CA GLY A 200 22.59 -28.59 -3.02
C GLY A 200 24.06 -28.41 -2.62
N ASP A 201 24.82 -27.59 -3.35
CA ASP A 201 26.23 -27.30 -3.05
C ASP A 201 26.37 -26.09 -2.13
N PHE A 202 26.03 -26.28 -0.85
CA PHE A 202 26.06 -25.21 0.14
C PHE A 202 27.47 -24.78 0.55
N ASN A 203 28.48 -25.62 0.31
CA ASN A 203 29.87 -25.28 0.62
C ASN A 203 30.35 -24.14 -0.29
N THR A 204 30.13 -24.29 -1.60
CA THR A 204 30.46 -23.23 -2.56
C THR A 204 29.67 -21.95 -2.28
N VAL A 205 28.41 -22.03 -1.81
CA VAL A 205 27.61 -20.85 -1.46
C VAL A 205 28.30 -19.98 -0.40
N VAL A 206 28.87 -20.59 0.65
CA VAL A 206 29.53 -19.85 1.75
C VAL A 206 30.88 -19.27 1.31
N GLU A 207 31.54 -19.89 0.32
CA GLU A 207 32.82 -19.41 -0.22
C GLU A 207 32.66 -18.21 -1.16
N ILE A 208 31.62 -18.20 -2.00
CA ILE A 208 31.43 -17.15 -3.02
C ILE A 208 30.72 -15.90 -2.47
N VAL A 209 29.99 -16.03 -1.38
CA VAL A 209 29.14 -14.95 -0.87
C VAL A 209 29.96 -13.83 -0.25
N ASP A 210 29.68 -12.60 -0.69
CA ASP A 210 30.12 -11.42 0.04
C ASP A 210 29.14 -11.13 1.19
N TRP A 211 29.58 -11.38 2.42
CA TRP A 211 28.75 -11.21 3.62
C TRP A 211 28.25 -9.77 3.80
N GLN A 212 29.08 -8.79 3.47
CA GLN A 212 28.78 -7.38 3.66
C GLN A 212 27.63 -6.97 2.74
N TRP A 213 27.67 -7.38 1.48
CA TRP A 213 26.62 -7.06 0.51
C TRP A 213 25.38 -7.95 0.65
N PHE A 214 25.55 -9.23 0.97
CA PHE A 214 24.42 -10.15 1.15
C PHE A 214 23.47 -9.70 2.26
N LEU A 215 24.02 -9.16 3.36
CA LEU A 215 23.23 -8.77 4.52
C LEU A 215 22.41 -7.48 4.36
N PHE A 216 22.54 -6.76 3.25
CA PHE A 216 21.55 -5.74 2.87
C PHE A 216 20.24 -6.36 2.38
N MET A 217 20.29 -7.56 1.79
CA MET A 217 19.14 -8.18 1.12
C MET A 217 17.96 -8.49 2.05
N PRO A 218 18.13 -9.00 3.29
CA PRO A 218 16.98 -9.27 4.17
C PRO A 218 16.05 -8.08 4.36
N SER A 219 16.60 -6.91 4.72
CA SER A 219 15.83 -5.69 4.88
C SER A 219 15.23 -5.22 3.55
N MET A 220 16.02 -5.20 2.47
CA MET A 220 15.53 -4.78 1.14
C MET A 220 14.37 -5.64 0.65
N TYR A 221 14.48 -6.95 0.82
CA TYR A 221 13.52 -7.93 0.35
C TYR A 221 12.21 -7.85 1.15
N ALA A 222 12.29 -7.90 2.48
CA ALA A 222 11.10 -7.80 3.33
C ALA A 222 10.40 -6.44 3.20
N PHE A 223 11.16 -5.35 3.11
CA PHE A 223 10.61 -4.02 2.86
C PHE A 223 9.91 -3.93 1.51
N ALA A 224 10.52 -4.44 0.43
CA ALA A 224 9.92 -4.35 -0.90
C ALA A 224 8.59 -5.11 -1.00
N ILE A 225 8.45 -6.25 -0.31
CA ILE A 225 7.21 -7.01 -0.22
C ILE A 225 6.14 -6.20 0.52
N TYR A 226 6.47 -5.71 1.73
CA TYR A 226 5.53 -4.98 2.56
C TYR A 226 5.12 -3.64 1.94
N GLN A 227 6.09 -2.88 1.43
CA GLN A 227 5.83 -1.57 0.84
C GLN A 227 4.97 -1.70 -0.43
N ALA A 228 5.19 -2.71 -1.28
CA ALA A 228 4.31 -2.94 -2.44
C ALA A 228 2.87 -3.26 -2.01
N TYR A 229 2.69 -4.12 -1.00
CA TYR A 229 1.37 -4.44 -0.45
C TYR A 229 0.66 -3.17 0.05
N THR A 230 1.33 -2.36 0.88
CA THR A 230 0.75 -1.14 1.48
C THR A 230 0.54 -0.01 0.48
N ALA A 231 1.35 0.08 -0.58
CA ALA A 231 1.20 1.05 -1.66
C ALA A 231 -0.05 0.77 -2.50
N VAL A 232 -0.35 -0.51 -2.79
CA VAL A 232 -1.60 -0.88 -3.48
C VAL A 232 -2.81 -0.54 -2.62
N ILE A 233 -2.77 -0.80 -1.31
CA ILE A 233 -3.85 -0.43 -0.38
C ILE A 233 -4.08 1.09 -0.36
N GLU A 234 -2.99 1.86 -0.32
CA GLU A 234 -3.06 3.32 -0.37
C GLU A 234 -3.70 3.82 -1.67
N SER A 235 -3.23 3.33 -2.82
CA SER A 235 -3.80 3.69 -4.12
C SER A 235 -5.29 3.33 -4.21
N ASN A 236 -5.65 2.13 -3.73
CA ASN A 236 -7.04 1.70 -3.63
C ASN A 236 -7.89 2.60 -2.74
N THR A 237 -7.35 3.05 -1.61
CA THR A 237 -8.07 3.95 -0.68
C THR A 237 -8.24 5.34 -1.30
N LEU A 238 -7.20 5.83 -1.98
CA LEU A 238 -7.24 7.09 -2.69
C LEU A 238 -8.31 7.08 -3.79
N TYR A 239 -8.45 5.96 -4.51
CA TYR A 239 -9.52 5.75 -5.48
C TYR A 239 -10.91 5.90 -4.85
N ASP A 240 -11.15 5.28 -3.70
CA ASP A 240 -12.46 5.36 -3.05
C ASP A 240 -12.78 6.79 -2.62
N ILE A 241 -11.79 7.49 -2.05
CA ILE A 241 -11.95 8.88 -1.63
C ILE A 241 -12.32 9.77 -2.81
N GLU A 242 -11.64 9.59 -3.95
CA GLU A 242 -11.92 10.32 -5.18
C GLU A 242 -13.35 10.04 -5.68
N GLN A 243 -13.73 8.76 -5.80
CA GLN A 243 -15.05 8.39 -6.30
C GLN A 243 -16.18 8.81 -5.34
N MET A 244 -15.99 8.66 -4.03
CA MET A 244 -16.95 9.13 -3.03
C MET A 244 -17.20 10.63 -3.17
N ARG A 245 -16.13 11.42 -3.35
CA ARG A 245 -16.23 12.86 -3.55
C ARG A 245 -16.92 13.21 -4.86
N TYR A 246 -16.56 12.55 -5.96
CA TYR A 246 -17.21 12.72 -7.26
C TYR A 246 -18.73 12.52 -7.17
N LEU A 247 -19.16 11.42 -6.54
CA LEU A 247 -20.58 11.09 -6.38
C LEU A 247 -21.33 12.10 -5.48
N ARG A 248 -20.71 12.55 -4.38
CA ARG A 248 -21.28 13.59 -3.50
C ARG A 248 -21.48 14.91 -4.22
N VAL A 249 -20.44 15.41 -4.91
CA VAL A 249 -20.52 16.67 -5.67
C VAL A 249 -21.57 16.57 -6.79
N ARG A 250 -21.66 15.41 -7.45
CA ARG A 250 -22.70 15.16 -8.46
C ARG A 250 -24.11 15.22 -7.87
N ASP A 251 -24.35 14.57 -6.73
CA ASP A 251 -25.66 14.55 -6.07
C ASP A 251 -26.09 15.95 -5.60
N GLU A 252 -25.18 16.71 -5.00
CA GLU A 252 -25.44 18.09 -4.56
C GLU A 252 -25.90 18.98 -5.73
N ASN A 253 -25.26 18.84 -6.91
CA ASN A 253 -25.64 19.59 -8.10
C ASN A 253 -27.01 19.19 -8.67
N LEU A 254 -27.40 17.92 -8.55
CA LEU A 254 -28.69 17.41 -9.05
C LEU A 254 -29.85 17.72 -8.10
N SER A 255 -29.60 17.76 -6.78
CA SER A 255 -30.63 18.01 -5.75
C SER A 255 -31.35 19.37 -5.87
N GLN A 256 -30.79 20.29 -6.65
CA GLN A 256 -31.33 21.63 -6.89
C GLN A 256 -32.43 21.66 -7.98
N GLN A 257 -32.68 20.55 -8.68
CA GLN A 257 -33.67 20.45 -9.76
C GLN A 257 -34.67 19.35 -9.44
N LYS A 258 -35.88 19.69 -8.97
CA LYS A 258 -36.96 18.72 -8.72
C LYS A 258 -38.09 18.89 -9.72
N THR A 259 -38.35 17.84 -10.51
CA THR A 259 -39.63 17.67 -11.21
C THR A 259 -40.19 16.29 -10.88
N PHE A 260 -41.34 16.26 -10.22
CA PHE A 260 -42.07 15.03 -9.93
C PHE A 260 -43.00 14.73 -11.11
N ALA A 261 -42.88 13.53 -11.67
CA ALA A 261 -43.84 13.02 -12.65
C ALA A 261 -44.43 11.70 -12.13
N THR A 262 -45.72 11.50 -12.38
CA THR A 262 -46.55 10.36 -12.01
C THR A 262 -46.31 9.17 -12.96
N ASN A 263 -46.46 7.93 -12.45
CA ASN A 263 -46.11 6.64 -13.07
C ASN A 263 -44.61 6.34 -13.18
N LYS A 264 -43.97 6.09 -12.02
CA LYS A 264 -42.55 5.76 -11.97
C LYS A 264 -42.30 4.46 -11.19
N VAL A 265 -41.38 3.64 -11.71
CA VAL A 265 -40.74 2.52 -11.01
C VAL A 265 -39.40 3.00 -10.45
N GLN A 266 -39.12 2.62 -9.22
CA GLN A 266 -37.86 2.92 -8.54
C GLN A 266 -37.05 1.64 -8.39
N ILE A 267 -35.81 1.67 -8.87
CA ILE A 267 -34.85 0.58 -8.79
C ILE A 267 -33.69 1.05 -7.93
N ILE A 268 -33.30 0.27 -6.93
CA ILE A 268 -32.14 0.50 -6.08
C ILE A 268 -31.13 -0.59 -6.39
N ALA A 269 -29.89 -0.23 -6.72
CA ALA A 269 -28.81 -1.16 -6.98
C ALA A 269 -27.60 -0.84 -6.10
N THR A 270 -26.88 -1.87 -5.69
CA THR A 270 -25.67 -1.73 -4.86
C THR A 270 -24.43 -2.11 -5.66
N PHE A 271 -23.37 -1.33 -5.52
CA PHE A 271 -22.09 -1.51 -6.18
C PHE A 271 -20.93 -1.44 -5.16
N GLU A 272 -19.82 -2.06 -5.51
CA GLU A 272 -18.49 -1.77 -4.94
C GLU A 272 -17.92 -0.54 -5.67
N HIS A 273 -17.00 0.19 -5.03
CA HIS A 273 -16.27 1.27 -5.69
C HIS A 273 -15.56 0.75 -6.94
N SER A 274 -15.94 1.29 -8.10
CA SER A 274 -15.41 0.86 -9.39
C SER A 274 -15.80 1.82 -10.52
N PRO A 275 -15.05 1.85 -11.63
CA PRO A 275 -15.42 2.67 -12.79
C PRO A 275 -16.77 2.27 -13.40
N PHE A 276 -17.25 1.05 -13.11
CA PHE A 276 -18.55 0.60 -13.57
C PHE A 276 -19.71 1.43 -13.02
N VAL A 277 -19.56 2.04 -11.83
CA VAL A 277 -20.57 2.95 -11.26
C VAL A 277 -20.82 4.12 -12.21
N GLU A 278 -19.75 4.79 -12.64
CA GLU A 278 -19.82 5.94 -13.54
C GLU A 278 -20.29 5.56 -14.94
N ILE A 279 -19.80 4.42 -15.45
CA ILE A 279 -20.25 3.88 -16.75
C ILE A 279 -21.75 3.59 -16.72
N VAL A 280 -22.27 2.98 -15.64
CA VAL A 280 -23.70 2.69 -15.47
C VAL A 280 -24.52 3.97 -15.46
N ILE A 281 -24.10 4.99 -14.71
CA ILE A 281 -24.78 6.29 -14.67
C ILE A 281 -24.88 6.89 -16.08
N HIS A 282 -23.80 6.85 -16.85
CA HIS A 282 -23.78 7.37 -18.22
C HIS A 282 -24.63 6.53 -19.18
N GLU A 283 -24.61 5.20 -19.08
CA GLU A 283 -25.45 4.31 -19.90
C GLU A 283 -26.95 4.49 -19.63
N MET A 284 -27.33 4.67 -18.36
CA MET A 284 -28.71 4.97 -17.96
C MET A 284 -29.19 6.29 -18.57
N ALA A 285 -28.35 7.33 -18.52
CA ALA A 285 -28.65 8.62 -19.13
C ALA A 285 -28.80 8.51 -20.66
N LYS A 286 -27.94 7.73 -21.33
CA LYS A 286 -27.98 7.52 -22.78
C LYS A 286 -29.26 6.84 -23.27
N ILE A 287 -29.89 6.03 -22.44
CA ILE A 287 -31.14 5.31 -22.76
C ILE A 287 -32.39 6.18 -22.50
N GLY A 288 -32.20 7.41 -22.02
CA GLY A 288 -33.26 8.39 -21.86
C GLY A 288 -33.76 8.55 -20.44
N VAL A 289 -33.05 8.02 -19.43
CA VAL A 289 -33.35 8.34 -18.03
C VAL A 289 -32.80 9.74 -17.72
N PRO A 290 -33.62 10.70 -17.26
CA PRO A 290 -33.13 12.02 -16.88
C PRO A 290 -32.10 11.94 -15.74
N GLN A 291 -31.04 12.75 -15.80
CA GLN A 291 -29.92 12.68 -14.85
C GLN A 291 -30.37 12.91 -13.39
N GLU A 292 -31.36 13.78 -13.18
CA GLU A 292 -32.03 14.05 -11.90
C GLU A 292 -32.72 12.82 -11.28
N ASN A 293 -33.09 11.83 -12.10
CA ASN A 293 -33.69 10.59 -11.62
C ASN A 293 -32.65 9.50 -11.35
N ILE A 294 -31.36 9.76 -11.60
CA ILE A 294 -30.23 8.85 -11.34
C ILE A 294 -29.46 9.41 -10.15
N VAL A 295 -29.79 8.93 -8.97
CA VAL A 295 -29.16 9.29 -7.70
C VAL A 295 -28.13 8.22 -7.37
N ALA A 296 -26.88 8.62 -7.18
CA ALA A 296 -25.80 7.71 -6.82
C ALA A 296 -25.08 8.28 -5.60
N MET A 297 -25.11 7.55 -4.48
CA MET A 297 -24.53 8.01 -3.22
C MET A 297 -23.56 6.96 -2.67
N PRO A 298 -22.40 7.40 -2.16
CA PRO A 298 -21.53 6.52 -1.41
C PRO A 298 -22.16 6.18 -0.05
N LEU A 299 -21.98 4.93 0.39
CA LEU A 299 -22.38 4.43 1.68
C LEU A 299 -21.26 4.66 2.70
N GLU A 300 -21.56 5.37 3.78
CA GLU A 300 -20.66 5.41 4.93
C GLU A 300 -20.82 4.12 5.74
N ASN A 301 -19.83 3.24 5.64
CA ASN A 301 -19.79 2.03 6.46
C ASN A 301 -19.51 2.40 7.93
N LEU A 302 -20.41 2.01 8.84
CA LEU A 302 -20.16 2.09 10.29
C LEU A 302 -18.90 1.27 10.61
N LYS A 303 -17.93 1.90 11.30
CA LYS A 303 -16.57 1.36 11.59
C LYS A 303 -16.53 -0.17 11.65
N ALA A 304 -15.94 -0.77 10.62
CA ALA A 304 -15.85 -2.22 10.50
C ALA A 304 -14.83 -2.79 11.51
N PRO A 305 -15.05 -4.00 12.05
CA PRO A 305 -14.00 -4.74 12.74
C PRO A 305 -12.82 -4.99 11.77
N THR A 306 -11.60 -4.97 12.27
CA THR A 306 -10.39 -5.21 11.48
C THR A 306 -10.33 -6.69 11.03
N HIS A 307 -10.08 -6.92 9.74
CA HIS A 307 -10.01 -8.27 9.14
C HIS A 307 -8.57 -8.65 8.79
N ILE A 308 -8.21 -9.94 8.95
CA ILE A 308 -6.82 -10.43 8.74
C ILE A 308 -6.38 -10.30 7.27
N LEU A 309 -7.33 -10.50 6.34
CA LEU A 309 -7.15 -10.31 4.91
C LEU A 309 -7.89 -9.06 4.43
N ASP A 310 -7.84 -7.97 5.19
CA ASP A 310 -8.42 -6.70 4.73
C ASP A 310 -7.54 -6.09 3.64
N SER A 311 -7.97 -6.28 2.39
CA SER A 311 -7.28 -5.79 1.21
C SER A 311 -7.76 -4.40 0.76
N LEU A 312 -8.72 -3.77 1.46
CA LEU A 312 -9.38 -2.59 0.90
C LEU A 312 -9.63 -1.39 1.82
N HIS A 313 -9.79 -1.50 3.16
CA HIS A 313 -10.47 -0.36 3.85
C HIS A 313 -10.06 0.06 5.27
N SER A 314 -8.86 -0.21 5.76
CA SER A 314 -8.44 0.42 7.04
C SER A 314 -7.94 1.86 6.83
N VAL A 315 -8.84 2.85 6.89
CA VAL A 315 -8.48 4.28 6.99
C VAL A 315 -7.69 4.59 8.27
N ASP A 316 -7.73 3.69 9.26
CA ASP A 316 -7.02 3.81 10.54
C ASP A 316 -5.48 3.61 10.43
N GLY A 317 -4.95 3.35 9.23
CA GLY A 317 -3.50 3.23 8.98
C GLY A 317 -2.82 2.03 9.64
N ARG A 318 -3.60 1.11 10.24
CA ARG A 318 -3.13 -0.13 10.87
C ARG A 318 -3.28 -1.30 9.89
N SER A 319 -2.17 -1.89 9.45
CA SER A 319 -2.22 -3.13 8.71
C SER A 319 -1.97 -4.30 9.67
N LEU A 320 -2.80 -5.34 9.60
CA LEU A 320 -2.63 -6.56 10.40
C LEU A 320 -1.38 -7.37 10.05
N LEU A 321 -0.67 -6.95 9.00
CA LEU A 321 0.59 -7.54 8.58
C LEU A 321 1.78 -6.77 9.14
N ASP A 322 1.57 -5.70 9.90
CA ASP A 322 2.64 -4.87 10.41
C ASP A 322 3.53 -5.67 11.36
N GLY A 323 2.94 -6.33 12.37
CA GLY A 323 3.68 -7.19 13.28
C GLY A 323 4.27 -8.41 12.58
N ALA A 324 3.55 -8.99 11.63
CA ALA A 324 4.02 -10.13 10.84
C ALA A 324 5.25 -9.78 9.99
N MET A 325 5.24 -8.67 9.25
CA MET A 325 6.37 -8.26 8.42
C MET A 325 7.58 -7.78 9.24
N LEU A 326 7.34 -7.19 10.41
CA LEU A 326 8.41 -6.89 11.38
C LEU A 326 9.10 -8.18 11.85
N GLY A 327 8.31 -9.14 12.33
CA GLY A 327 8.82 -10.44 12.78
C GLY A 327 9.54 -11.18 11.66
N GLY A 328 8.99 -11.15 10.45
CA GLY A 328 9.61 -11.73 9.26
C GLY A 328 10.95 -11.10 8.92
N THR A 329 11.07 -9.77 8.95
CA THR A 329 12.35 -9.07 8.71
C THR A 329 13.41 -9.49 9.72
N ILE A 330 13.07 -9.51 11.02
CA ILE A 330 13.99 -9.94 12.09
C ILE A 330 14.42 -11.40 11.87
N GLY A 331 13.44 -12.28 11.64
CA GLY A 331 13.69 -13.70 11.42
C GLY A 331 14.58 -13.94 10.20
N MET A 332 14.37 -13.19 9.11
CA MET A 332 15.18 -13.28 7.90
C MET A 332 16.62 -12.84 8.12
N VAL A 333 16.85 -11.72 8.84
CA VAL A 333 18.21 -11.27 9.19
C VAL A 333 18.94 -12.31 10.03
N LEU A 334 18.29 -12.80 11.09
CA LEU A 334 18.87 -13.84 11.97
C LEU A 334 19.15 -15.13 11.19
N GLY A 335 18.19 -15.58 10.38
CA GLY A 335 18.33 -16.76 9.53
C GLY A 335 19.49 -16.63 8.53
N SER A 336 19.64 -15.46 7.91
CA SER A 336 20.75 -15.15 7.01
C SER A 336 22.11 -15.17 7.72
N ILE A 337 22.21 -14.56 8.91
CA ILE A 337 23.46 -14.50 9.68
C ILE A 337 23.88 -15.89 10.15
N TYR A 338 22.98 -16.63 10.81
CA TYR A 338 23.31 -17.98 11.29
C TYR A 338 23.44 -18.97 10.14
N GLY A 339 22.76 -18.72 9.02
CA GLY A 339 22.86 -19.54 7.81
C GLY A 339 24.25 -19.55 7.17
N PHE A 340 25.13 -18.59 7.47
CA PHE A 340 26.54 -18.67 7.07
C PHE A 340 27.32 -19.81 7.74
N VAL A 341 26.83 -20.30 8.88
CA VAL A 341 27.45 -21.39 9.65
C VAL A 341 26.64 -22.69 9.53
N LEU A 342 25.33 -22.58 9.29
CA LEU A 342 24.44 -23.72 9.18
C LEU A 342 24.48 -24.35 7.78
N TYR A 343 24.26 -25.67 7.73
CA TYR A 343 24.45 -26.48 6.51
C TYR A 343 23.66 -26.04 5.28
N LEU A 344 22.41 -25.57 5.44
CA LEU A 344 21.55 -25.17 4.31
C LEU A 344 21.91 -23.79 3.71
N GLY A 345 22.94 -23.15 4.24
CA GLY A 345 23.42 -21.86 3.76
C GLY A 345 22.53 -20.67 4.17
N PRO A 346 23.01 -19.45 3.88
CA PRO A 346 22.36 -18.21 4.33
C PRO A 346 21.03 -17.92 3.63
N ILE A 347 20.83 -18.37 2.39
CA ILE A 347 19.58 -18.15 1.65
C ILE A 347 18.43 -18.95 2.26
N ILE A 348 18.59 -20.27 2.41
CA ILE A 348 17.50 -21.14 2.87
C ILE A 348 17.14 -20.81 4.31
N TRP A 349 18.13 -20.66 5.20
CA TRP A 349 17.87 -20.26 6.58
C TRP A 349 17.29 -18.85 6.68
N GLY A 350 17.70 -17.91 5.83
CA GLY A 350 17.07 -16.60 5.72
C GLY A 350 15.58 -16.70 5.38
N LEU A 351 15.20 -17.52 4.39
CA LEU A 351 13.80 -17.71 4.00
C LEU A 351 12.97 -18.44 5.05
N LEU A 352 13.52 -19.47 5.69
CA LEU A 352 12.88 -20.14 6.82
C LEU A 352 12.68 -19.17 7.98
N GLY A 353 13.68 -18.33 8.25
CA GLY A 353 13.61 -17.23 9.21
C GLY A 353 12.51 -16.22 8.87
N LEU A 354 12.38 -15.84 7.60
CA LEU A 354 11.31 -14.95 7.12
C LEU A 354 9.93 -15.54 7.41
N VAL A 355 9.69 -16.80 7.02
CA VAL A 355 8.40 -17.47 7.22
C VAL A 355 8.11 -17.68 8.72
N GLY A 356 9.08 -18.19 9.48
CA GLY A 356 8.93 -18.42 10.91
C GLY A 356 8.69 -17.12 11.69
N GLY A 357 9.46 -16.08 11.39
CA GLY A 357 9.29 -14.75 11.96
C GLY A 357 7.95 -14.12 11.60
N PHE A 358 7.50 -14.29 10.36
CA PHE A 358 6.19 -13.80 9.91
C PHE A 358 5.04 -14.47 10.68
N LEU A 359 5.07 -15.80 10.79
CA LEU A 359 4.06 -16.56 11.53
C LEU A 359 4.04 -16.17 13.01
N LEU A 360 5.21 -16.03 13.63
CA LEU A 360 5.32 -15.62 15.03
C LEU A 360 4.81 -14.19 15.25
N GLY A 361 5.17 -13.25 14.38
CA GLY A 361 4.66 -11.88 14.43
C GLY A 361 3.14 -11.81 14.30
N LEU A 362 2.57 -12.58 13.36
CA LEU A 362 1.12 -12.69 13.18
C LEU A 362 0.43 -13.28 14.42
N LEU A 363 1.00 -14.33 15.02
CA LEU A 363 0.46 -14.95 16.23
C LEU A 363 0.45 -13.97 17.42
N ILE A 364 1.52 -13.19 17.60
CA ILE A 364 1.60 -12.15 18.63
C ILE A 364 0.50 -11.10 18.40
N GLU A 365 0.33 -10.64 17.16
CA GLU A 365 -0.65 -9.62 16.82
C GLU A 365 -2.10 -10.10 17.03
N ILE A 366 -2.40 -11.36 16.67
CA ILE A 366 -3.68 -12.01 16.96
C ILE A 366 -3.90 -12.14 18.47
N ALA A 367 -2.87 -12.52 19.23
CA ALA A 367 -2.95 -12.70 20.68
C ALA A 367 -3.16 -11.38 21.43
N LEU A 368 -2.65 -10.25 20.92
CA LEU A 368 -2.86 -8.92 21.48
C LEU A 368 -4.25 -8.35 21.16
N ASN A 369 -4.85 -8.73 20.02
CA ASN A 369 -6.13 -8.22 19.53
C ASN A 369 -7.35 -9.12 19.85
N LYS A 370 -7.28 -9.91 20.94
CA LYS A 370 -8.27 -10.94 21.34
C LYS A 370 -9.72 -10.56 21.01
N GLY A 371 -10.28 -11.20 19.97
CA GLY A 371 -11.72 -11.24 19.69
C GLY A 371 -12.30 -10.22 18.70
N LYS A 372 -11.49 -9.29 18.14
CA LYS A 372 -11.97 -8.34 17.11
C LYS A 372 -11.68 -8.76 15.66
N LEU A 373 -10.96 -9.87 15.48
CA LEU A 373 -10.44 -10.31 14.18
C LEU A 373 -11.37 -11.33 13.55
N LYS A 374 -11.89 -11.00 12.36
CA LYS A 374 -12.57 -11.96 11.48
C LYS A 374 -11.65 -12.29 10.31
N LEU A 375 -11.53 -13.59 9.98
CA LEU A 375 -10.57 -14.10 8.99
C LEU A 375 -10.81 -13.55 7.57
N PHE A 376 -12.08 -13.39 7.20
CA PHE A 376 -12.50 -12.90 5.88
C PHE A 376 -13.39 -11.67 6.02
N ALA A 377 -13.15 -10.66 5.18
CA ALA A 377 -14.06 -9.54 4.99
C ALA A 377 -15.19 -9.96 4.03
N PRO A 378 -16.48 -9.80 4.40
CA PRO A 378 -17.55 -9.94 3.42
C PRO A 378 -17.45 -8.78 2.41
N LYS A 379 -17.75 -9.05 1.14
CA LYS A 379 -17.94 -7.98 0.14
C LYS A 379 -19.06 -7.06 0.61
N LYS A 380 -18.79 -5.76 0.71
CA LYS A 380 -19.75 -4.77 1.18
C LYS A 380 -20.21 -3.91 0.01
N SER A 381 -21.49 -3.56 0.04
CA SER A 381 -22.01 -2.49 -0.80
C SER A 381 -21.41 -1.17 -0.34
N GLU A 382 -20.78 -0.45 -1.24
CA GLU A 382 -20.10 0.83 -0.97
C GLU A 382 -20.78 1.99 -1.68
N VAL A 383 -21.51 1.71 -2.76
CA VAL A 383 -22.28 2.71 -3.51
C VAL A 383 -23.71 2.21 -3.72
N ILE A 384 -24.68 3.08 -3.46
CA ILE A 384 -26.08 2.86 -3.83
C ILE A 384 -26.40 3.74 -5.03
N ILE A 385 -26.96 3.11 -6.07
CA ILE A 385 -27.57 3.82 -7.20
C ILE A 385 -29.08 3.61 -7.10
N GLN A 386 -29.81 4.70 -6.89
CA GLN A 386 -31.25 4.77 -7.00
C GLN A 386 -31.63 5.39 -8.34
N VAL A 387 -32.40 4.66 -9.13
CA VAL A 387 -32.89 5.10 -10.43
C VAL A 387 -34.41 5.14 -10.41
N THR A 388 -34.96 6.23 -10.90
CA THR A 388 -36.40 6.36 -11.07
C THR A 388 -36.72 6.45 -12.56
N CYS A 389 -37.48 5.50 -13.10
CA CYS A 389 -37.71 5.38 -14.53
C CYS A 389 -39.15 4.97 -14.85
N ASN A 390 -39.52 5.10 -16.13
CA ASN A 390 -40.78 4.55 -16.64
C ASN A 390 -40.68 3.03 -16.77
N ASP A 391 -41.82 2.34 -16.66
CA ASP A 391 -41.92 0.87 -16.71
C ASP A 391 -41.30 0.27 -17.99
N THR A 392 -41.38 1.00 -19.11
CA THR A 392 -40.82 0.57 -20.40
C THR A 392 -39.31 0.38 -20.39
N LEU A 393 -38.58 1.11 -19.54
CA LEU A 393 -37.12 1.06 -19.46
C LEU A 393 -36.62 0.05 -18.42
N GLN A 394 -37.51 -0.56 -17.64
CA GLN A 394 -37.15 -1.41 -16.50
C GLN A 394 -36.29 -2.62 -16.90
N GLU A 395 -36.71 -3.40 -17.91
CA GLU A 395 -35.96 -4.59 -18.32
C GLU A 395 -34.57 -4.25 -18.85
N GLN A 396 -34.48 -3.17 -19.62
CA GLN A 396 -33.22 -2.69 -20.19
C GLN A 396 -32.26 -2.22 -19.07
N LEU A 397 -32.77 -1.51 -18.07
CA LEU A 397 -31.99 -1.09 -16.90
C LEU A 397 -31.46 -2.27 -16.09
N ILE A 398 -32.29 -3.30 -15.86
CA ILE A 398 -31.86 -4.52 -15.16
C ILE A 398 -30.75 -5.23 -15.94
N LYS A 399 -30.84 -5.25 -17.27
CA LYS A 399 -29.78 -5.83 -18.13
C LYS A 399 -28.45 -5.08 -17.99
N ILE A 400 -28.49 -3.75 -17.94
CA ILE A 400 -27.30 -2.90 -17.72
C ILE A 400 -26.68 -3.20 -16.36
N LEU A 401 -27.49 -3.15 -15.30
CA LEU A 401 -27.03 -3.42 -13.92
C LEU A 401 -26.32 -4.78 -13.82
N LYS A 402 -26.90 -5.83 -14.41
CA LYS A 402 -26.29 -7.17 -14.46
C LYS A 402 -24.98 -7.19 -15.25
N SER A 403 -24.95 -6.52 -16.41
CA SER A 403 -23.76 -6.48 -17.28
C SER A 403 -22.59 -5.70 -16.68
N ARG A 404 -22.86 -4.79 -15.74
CA ARG A 404 -21.88 -3.89 -15.11
C ARG A 404 -21.55 -4.26 -13.67
N LYS A 405 -21.70 -5.56 -13.33
CA LYS A 405 -21.31 -6.14 -12.03
C LYS A 405 -21.97 -5.50 -10.80
N ALA A 406 -23.25 -5.11 -10.89
CA ALA A 406 -24.01 -4.78 -9.69
C ALA A 406 -23.99 -5.96 -8.71
N MET A 407 -23.78 -5.70 -7.42
CA MET A 407 -23.81 -6.74 -6.38
C MET A 407 -25.22 -7.28 -6.15
N GLY A 408 -26.22 -6.42 -6.37
CA GLY A 408 -27.63 -6.71 -6.17
C GLY A 408 -28.47 -5.54 -6.63
N TYR A 409 -29.75 -5.80 -6.88
CA TYR A 409 -30.75 -4.76 -7.16
C TYR A 409 -32.10 -5.13 -6.52
N LEU A 410 -32.87 -4.11 -6.20
CA LEU A 410 -34.20 -4.16 -5.62
C LEU A 410 -35.11 -3.27 -6.46
N ILE A 411 -36.28 -3.81 -6.84
CA ILE A 411 -37.36 -3.01 -7.41
C ILE A 411 -38.26 -2.62 -6.25
N VAL A 412 -38.42 -1.32 -6.01
CA VAL A 412 -39.24 -0.82 -4.91
C VAL A 412 -40.71 -1.01 -5.30
N PRO A 413 -41.49 -1.79 -4.54
CA PRO A 413 -42.91 -1.96 -4.83
C PRO A 413 -43.65 -0.64 -4.60
N GLN A 414 -44.54 -0.27 -5.52
CA GLN A 414 -45.46 0.85 -5.31
C GLN A 414 -46.38 0.50 -4.14
N ARG A 415 -46.11 1.08 -2.97
CA ARG A 415 -47.06 1.02 -1.85
C ARG A 415 -48.13 2.05 -2.14
N ILE A 416 -49.33 1.58 -2.46
CA ILE A 416 -50.53 2.41 -2.46
C ILE A 416 -50.78 2.71 -0.98
N ASP A 417 -50.63 3.97 -0.58
CA ASP A 417 -51.11 4.42 0.72
C ASP A 417 -52.64 4.27 0.71
N ILE A 418 -53.15 3.33 1.51
CA ILE A 418 -54.59 3.10 1.72
C ILE A 418 -55.08 4.00 2.85
#